data_AF-A0A834KL79-F1
#
_entry.id   AF-A0A834KL79-F1
#
_cell.length_a   1.000
_cell.length_b   1.000
_cell.length_c   1.000
_cell.angle_alpha   90.00
_cell.angle_beta   90.00
_cell.angle_gamma   90.00
#
_symmetry.space_group_name_H-M   'P 1'
#
loop_
_entity.id
_entity.type
_entity.pdbx_description
1 polymer ?
#
loop_
_entity_poly.entity_id
_entity_poly.type
_entity_poly.pdbx_seq_one_letter_code
_entity_poly.pdbx_strand_id
1 'polypeptide(L)'
;MCRRPASSMHPYESENASLSSSCQGRDKRKGLLNENGSGSSSLIDVKIHGTSYVVNLRYGTTAEKEKQRLLHHAKATAIRKAWHREREALKANTPTTNEWMVAEQDEILKVGVASNYEGEYIHDAQIYPELAEDPYNIRFVKKAVDTSSKKRRRRRGAPSCKLWWLDKFC
;
A
#
# COMPACT_ATOMS: atom_id res chain seq x y z
N MET A 1 13.56 -33.19 55.49
CA MET A 1 13.47 -31.73 55.26
C MET A 1 13.89 -31.43 53.85
N CYS A 2 13.04 -30.70 53.13
CA CYS A 2 13.08 -30.45 51.69
C CYS A 2 14.35 -29.71 51.24
N ARG A 3 14.98 -30.18 50.15
CA ARG A 3 15.85 -29.35 49.31
C ARG A 3 15.31 -29.39 47.88
N ARG A 4 14.99 -28.20 47.37
CA ARG A 4 14.77 -27.84 45.97
C ARG A 4 15.10 -26.33 45.85
N PRO A 5 15.35 -25.79 44.64
CA PRO A 5 16.14 -26.36 43.55
C PRO A 5 16.95 -25.30 42.75
N ALA A 6 17.81 -25.79 41.86
CA ALA A 6 18.07 -25.41 40.46
C ALA A 6 18.14 -23.92 40.00
N SER A 7 19.24 -23.62 39.29
CA SER A 7 19.26 -22.92 37.99
C SER A 7 20.33 -23.62 37.13
N SER A 8 20.00 -24.35 36.05
CA SER A 8 19.62 -23.89 34.69
C SER A 8 20.77 -23.09 34.04
N MET A 9 21.33 -23.39 32.88
CA MET A 9 20.95 -24.25 31.75
C MET A 9 22.21 -24.77 31.03
N HIS A 10 22.13 -26.00 30.53
CA HIS A 10 23.02 -26.55 29.52
C HIS A 10 22.62 -26.06 28.10
N PRO A 11 23.50 -26.19 27.10
CA PRO A 11 23.38 -25.62 25.78
C PRO A 11 22.54 -26.47 24.82
N TYR A 12 22.19 -25.80 23.72
CA TYR A 12 21.71 -26.29 22.43
C TYR A 12 22.15 -27.71 22.07
N GLU A 13 21.18 -28.61 21.94
CA GLU A 13 21.29 -29.84 21.15
C GLU A 13 20.01 -30.09 20.34
N SER A 14 20.27 -30.74 19.22
CA SER A 14 19.48 -30.95 18.02
C SER A 14 18.55 -32.17 18.09
N GLU A 15 17.78 -32.32 17.00
CA GLU A 15 17.13 -33.54 16.50
C GLU A 15 15.71 -33.85 17.03
N ASN A 16 14.72 -33.84 16.13
CA ASN A 16 14.40 -35.07 15.40
C ASN A 16 13.32 -34.87 14.35
N ALA A 17 13.55 -35.53 13.22
CA ALA A 17 12.65 -35.71 12.11
C ALA A 17 11.38 -36.47 12.54
N SER A 18 10.24 -36.10 11.96
CA SER A 18 9.12 -37.01 11.79
C SER A 18 8.47 -36.73 10.44
N LEU A 19 8.78 -37.64 9.52
CA LEU A 19 8.11 -37.84 8.26
C LEU A 19 6.64 -38.20 8.52
N SER A 20 5.71 -37.43 7.94
CA SER A 20 4.39 -37.96 7.61
C SER A 20 4.13 -37.70 6.12
N SER A 21 4.34 -38.74 5.33
CA SER A 21 3.92 -38.82 3.94
C SER A 21 2.39 -38.80 3.87
N SER A 22 1.84 -37.78 3.24
CA SER A 22 0.53 -37.88 2.58
C SER A 22 0.65 -37.20 1.22
N CYS A 23 1.05 -37.99 0.23
CA CYS A 23 0.95 -37.66 -1.18
C CYS A 23 -0.54 -37.52 -1.54
N GLN A 24 -1.08 -36.31 -1.43
CA GLN A 24 -2.27 -35.91 -2.17
C GLN A 24 -1.82 -34.86 -3.19
N GLY A 25 -1.49 -35.35 -4.39
CA GLY A 25 -1.29 -34.51 -5.54
C GLY A 25 -2.50 -33.62 -5.76
N ARG A 26 -2.32 -32.32 -5.56
CA ARG A 26 -3.20 -31.30 -6.13
C ARG A 26 -2.32 -30.47 -7.04
N ASP A 27 -2.14 -30.94 -8.28
CA ASP A 27 -1.85 -30.06 -9.40
C ASP A 27 -3.06 -29.13 -9.55
N LYS A 28 -3.02 -28.01 -8.83
CA LYS A 28 -3.83 -26.84 -9.13
C LYS A 28 -2.89 -25.78 -9.69
N ARG A 29 -2.36 -26.05 -10.89
CA ARG A 29 -2.08 -24.97 -11.86
C ARG A 29 -3.38 -24.25 -12.21
N LYS A 30 -3.90 -23.47 -11.25
CA LYS A 30 -4.71 -22.31 -11.57
C LYS A 30 -3.72 -21.16 -11.72
N GLY A 31 -3.25 -20.95 -12.95
CA GLY A 31 -2.85 -19.62 -13.35
C GLY A 31 -4.03 -18.72 -13.09
N LEU A 32 -3.98 -17.97 -11.98
CA LEU A 32 -4.92 -16.90 -11.72
C LEU A 32 -4.53 -15.78 -12.68
N LEU A 33 -5.00 -15.89 -13.92
CA LEU A 33 -5.03 -14.80 -14.87
C LEU A 33 -6.01 -13.78 -14.28
N ASN A 34 -5.49 -12.83 -13.53
CA ASN A 34 -6.31 -11.79 -12.93
C ASN A 34 -6.53 -10.71 -13.99
N GLU A 35 -7.58 -10.87 -14.79
CA GLU A 35 -8.06 -9.84 -15.73
C GLU A 35 -8.54 -8.61 -14.95
N ASN A 36 -7.61 -7.74 -14.58
CA ASN A 36 -7.96 -6.39 -14.14
C ASN A 36 -8.29 -5.56 -15.38
N GLY A 37 -9.55 -5.68 -15.82
CA GLY A 37 -10.12 -4.94 -16.93
C GLY A 37 -10.04 -3.42 -16.71
N SER A 38 -9.27 -2.76 -17.58
CA SER A 38 -9.46 -1.35 -17.94
C SER A 38 -9.13 -1.27 -19.42
N GLY A 39 -10.17 -1.01 -20.23
CA GLY A 39 -10.19 -1.22 -21.68
C GLY A 39 -9.04 -0.58 -22.49
N SER A 40 -8.83 -1.20 -23.66
CA SER A 40 -7.88 -0.90 -24.74
C SER A 40 -6.58 -1.72 -24.71
N SER A 41 -6.51 -2.68 -25.64
CA SER A 41 -5.51 -3.76 -25.81
C SER A 41 -5.46 -4.78 -24.67
N SER A 42 -5.60 -6.07 -24.99
CA SER A 42 -5.56 -7.17 -24.02
C SER A 42 -4.20 -7.22 -23.34
N LEU A 43 -4.07 -6.57 -22.19
CA LEU A 43 -2.91 -6.68 -21.32
C LEU A 43 -2.88 -8.10 -20.76
N ILE A 44 -1.82 -8.85 -21.07
CA ILE A 44 -1.64 -10.22 -20.59
C ILE A 44 -0.69 -10.20 -19.40
N ASP A 45 -1.19 -10.59 -18.23
CA ASP A 45 -0.41 -10.68 -17.00
C ASP A 45 -0.11 -12.15 -16.69
N VAL A 46 1.18 -12.52 -16.68
CA VAL A 46 1.67 -13.86 -16.32
C VAL A 46 2.36 -13.78 -14.97
N LYS A 47 1.92 -14.61 -14.03
CA LYS A 47 2.48 -14.67 -12.68
C LYS A 47 3.08 -16.04 -12.40
N ILE A 48 4.37 -16.04 -12.05
CA ILE A 48 5.13 -17.25 -11.73
C ILE A 48 5.48 -17.22 -10.25
N HIS A 49 5.19 -18.32 -9.56
CA HIS A 49 5.46 -18.50 -8.15
C HIS A 49 6.59 -19.53 -7.97
N GLY A 50 7.68 -19.12 -7.35
CA GLY A 50 8.68 -20.00 -6.77
C GLY A 50 8.40 -20.25 -5.28
N THR A 51 9.29 -20.98 -4.61
CA THR A 51 9.20 -21.23 -3.17
C THR A 51 9.45 -19.98 -2.32
N SER A 52 10.29 -19.06 -2.79
CA SER A 52 10.66 -17.82 -2.09
C SER A 52 10.52 -16.54 -2.91
N TYR A 53 10.11 -16.63 -4.17
CA TYR A 53 10.04 -15.49 -5.08
C TYR A 53 8.77 -15.53 -5.93
N VAL A 54 8.38 -14.36 -6.44
CA VAL A 54 7.26 -14.20 -7.35
C VAL A 54 7.69 -13.29 -8.49
N VAL A 55 7.51 -13.75 -9.72
CA VAL A 55 7.78 -12.97 -10.93
C VAL A 55 6.46 -12.61 -11.59
N ASN A 56 6.25 -11.33 -11.86
CA ASN A 56 5.09 -10.83 -12.61
C ASN A 56 5.59 -10.29 -13.96
N LEU A 57 5.07 -10.83 -15.06
CA LEU A 57 5.37 -10.45 -16.43
C LEU A 57 4.10 -9.86 -17.05
N ARG A 58 4.17 -8.63 -17.55
CA ARG A 58 3.04 -7.95 -18.19
C ARG A 58 3.35 -7.63 -19.65
N TYR A 59 2.56 -8.20 -20.55
CA TYR A 59 2.66 -7.97 -22.00
C TYR A 59 1.62 -6.94 -22.47
N GLY A 60 1.90 -6.30 -23.60
CA GLY A 60 1.02 -5.30 -24.21
C GLY A 60 1.08 -3.92 -23.54
N THR A 61 2.05 -3.66 -22.68
CA THR A 61 2.29 -2.36 -22.03
C THR A 61 3.69 -1.82 -22.36
N THR A 62 3.90 -0.52 -22.18
CA THR A 62 5.24 0.08 -22.29
C THR A 62 5.94 0.04 -20.95
N ALA A 63 7.27 -0.07 -20.97
CA ALA A 63 8.09 -0.09 -19.75
C ALA A 63 7.83 1.14 -18.86
N GLU A 64 7.62 2.31 -19.47
CA GLU A 64 7.34 3.55 -18.72
C GLU A 64 5.99 3.51 -17.98
N LYS A 65 4.93 3.02 -18.64
CA LYS A 65 3.61 2.88 -18.02
C LYS A 65 3.63 1.86 -16.89
N GLU A 66 4.39 0.78 -17.07
CA GLU A 66 4.62 -0.23 -16.05
C GLU A 66 5.35 0.34 -14.84
N LYS A 67 6.45 1.05 -15.08
CA LYS A 67 7.24 1.75 -14.06
C LYS A 67 6.37 2.71 -13.25
N GLN A 68 5.56 3.53 -13.92
CA GLN A 68 4.66 4.46 -13.24
C GLN A 68 3.63 3.73 -12.36
N ARG A 69 3.09 2.58 -12.82
CA ARG A 69 2.18 1.77 -12.00
C ARG A 69 2.89 1.24 -10.75
N LEU A 70 4.08 0.68 -10.92
CA LEU A 70 4.87 0.14 -9.81
C LEU A 70 5.21 1.23 -8.79
N LEU A 71 5.65 2.40 -9.25
CA LEU A 71 5.97 3.53 -8.37
C LEU A 71 4.75 4.06 -7.62
N HIS A 72 3.59 4.12 -8.27
CA HIS A 72 2.34 4.50 -7.60
C HIS A 72 1.97 3.47 -6.52
N HIS A 73 2.11 2.18 -6.81
CA HIS A 73 1.86 1.12 -5.84
C HIS A 73 2.85 1.17 -4.66
N ALA A 74 4.14 1.34 -4.95
CA ALA A 74 5.19 1.51 -3.96
C ALA A 74 4.89 2.71 -3.04
N LYS A 75 4.51 3.86 -3.61
CA LYS A 75 4.11 5.06 -2.85
C LYS A 75 2.96 4.77 -1.90
N ALA A 76 1.89 4.16 -2.40
CA ALA A 76 0.72 3.85 -1.57
C ALA A 76 1.08 2.91 -0.41
N THR A 77 1.95 1.93 -0.67
CA THR A 77 2.43 0.98 0.34
C THR A 77 3.35 1.65 1.35
N ALA A 78 4.30 2.48 0.91
CA ALA A 78 5.20 3.24 1.76
C ALA A 78 4.42 4.17 2.70
N ILE A 79 3.44 4.92 2.17
CA ILE A 79 2.55 5.78 2.96
C ILE A 79 1.78 4.98 4.01
N ARG A 80 1.23 3.82 3.63
CA ARG A 80 0.49 2.97 4.58
C ARG A 80 1.40 2.46 5.70
N LYS A 81 2.62 2.02 5.37
CA LYS A 81 3.61 1.58 6.37
C LYS A 81 4.06 2.73 7.26
N ALA A 82 4.27 3.92 6.69
CA ALA A 82 4.61 5.13 7.45
C ALA A 82 3.50 5.47 8.45
N TRP A 83 2.23 5.47 8.04
CA TRP A 83 1.09 5.66 8.94
C TRP A 83 1.00 4.61 10.04
N HIS A 84 1.25 3.34 9.71
CA HIS A 84 1.26 2.27 10.70
C HIS A 84 2.30 2.55 11.79
N ARG A 85 3.50 2.93 11.38
CA ARG A 85 4.60 3.27 12.27
C ARG A 85 4.28 4.48 13.14
N GLU A 86 3.75 5.57 12.57
CA GLU A 86 3.35 6.74 13.35
C GLU A 86 2.30 6.40 14.41
N ARG A 87 1.30 5.59 14.03
CA ARG A 87 0.29 5.11 14.99
C ARG A 87 0.91 4.28 16.12
N GLU A 88 1.89 3.43 15.81
CA GLU A 88 2.61 2.64 16.83
C GLU A 88 3.50 3.52 17.71
N ALA A 89 4.17 4.52 17.14
CA ALA A 89 4.96 5.49 17.88
C ALA A 89 4.11 6.30 18.87
N LEU A 90 2.91 6.74 18.46
CA LEU A 90 1.95 7.40 19.33
C LEU A 90 1.47 6.47 20.46
N LYS A 91 1.23 5.20 20.18
CA LYS A 91 0.87 4.21 21.23
C LYS A 91 2.01 3.97 22.21
N ALA A 92 3.25 3.94 21.71
CA ALA A 92 4.45 3.73 22.49
C ALA A 92 4.98 5.01 23.17
N ASN A 93 4.29 6.16 23.01
CA ASN A 93 4.74 7.48 23.45
C ASN A 93 6.20 7.79 23.02
N THR A 94 6.61 7.28 21.86
CA THR A 94 7.94 7.50 21.29
C THR A 94 7.95 8.82 20.53
N PRO A 95 9.04 9.61 20.58
CA PRO A 95 9.13 10.84 19.80
C PRO A 95 8.95 10.54 18.31
N THR A 96 7.92 11.13 17.72
CA THR A 96 7.66 11.12 16.28
C THR A 96 8.44 12.25 15.62
N THR A 97 8.85 12.07 14.36
CA THR A 97 9.55 13.11 13.60
C THR A 97 8.65 14.34 13.36
N ASN A 98 7.33 14.13 13.31
CA ASN A 98 6.35 15.20 13.18
C ASN A 98 5.65 15.47 14.52
N GLU A 99 5.45 16.74 14.83
CA GLU A 99 4.65 17.20 15.96
C GLU A 99 3.17 17.09 15.61
N TRP A 100 2.51 16.05 16.13
CA TRP A 100 1.08 15.84 15.95
C TRP A 100 0.28 16.63 17.00
N MET A 101 -0.78 17.34 16.61
CA MET A 101 -1.67 17.95 17.59
C MET A 101 -2.56 16.91 18.25
N VAL A 102 -3.06 17.16 19.48
CA VAL A 102 -3.89 16.20 20.24
C VAL A 102 -5.09 15.69 19.42
N ALA A 103 -5.76 16.58 18.67
CA ALA A 103 -6.87 16.19 17.80
C ALA A 103 -6.45 15.24 16.67
N GLU A 104 -5.26 15.45 16.11
CA GLU A 104 -4.70 14.65 15.01
C GLU A 104 -4.17 13.31 15.53
N GLN A 105 -3.56 13.29 16.72
CA GLN A 105 -3.15 12.06 17.40
C GLN A 105 -4.34 11.13 17.65
N ASP A 106 -5.45 11.67 18.17
CA ASP A 106 -6.68 10.91 18.37
C ASP A 106 -7.23 10.34 17.06
N GLU A 107 -7.18 11.10 15.97
CA GLU A 107 -7.60 10.64 14.63
C GLU A 107 -6.70 9.49 14.15
N ILE A 108 -5.37 9.62 14.28
CA ILE A 108 -4.41 8.58 13.89
C ILE A 108 -4.60 7.31 14.75
N LEU A 109 -4.88 7.44 16.04
CA LEU A 109 -5.12 6.28 16.91
C LEU A 109 -6.43 5.56 16.58
N LYS A 110 -7.49 6.30 16.23
CA LYS A 110 -8.82 5.75 15.90
C LYS A 110 -8.92 5.23 14.46
N VAL A 111 -8.51 6.04 13.49
CA VAL A 111 -8.66 5.79 12.04
C VAL A 111 -7.39 5.17 11.46
N GLY A 112 -6.22 5.49 12.00
CA GLY A 112 -4.92 5.05 11.49
C GLY A 112 -4.25 6.04 10.54
N VAL A 113 -4.90 7.15 10.21
CA VAL A 113 -4.44 8.17 9.24
C VAL A 113 -4.98 9.53 9.67
N ALA A 114 -4.22 10.60 9.47
CA ALA A 114 -4.74 11.96 9.62
C ALA A 114 -5.25 12.51 8.28
N SER A 115 -6.53 12.91 8.21
CA SER A 115 -7.18 13.30 6.94
C SER A 115 -6.57 14.54 6.28
N ASN A 116 -6.01 15.44 7.09
CA ASN A 116 -5.39 16.69 6.67
C ASN A 116 -3.92 16.56 6.26
N TYR A 117 -3.32 15.36 6.33
CA TYR A 117 -1.94 15.14 5.92
C TYR A 117 -1.84 14.28 4.65
N GLU A 118 -0.80 14.53 3.88
CA GLU A 118 -0.40 13.72 2.74
C GLU A 118 1.04 13.26 2.89
N GLY A 119 1.32 12.03 2.46
CA GLY A 119 2.69 11.51 2.41
C GLY A 119 3.38 11.91 1.10
N GLU A 120 4.44 12.68 1.22
CA GLU A 120 5.35 13.01 0.12
C GLU A 120 6.68 12.28 0.29
N TYR A 121 7.36 12.01 -0.84
CA TYR A 121 8.71 11.49 -0.80
C TYR A 121 9.69 12.59 -0.39
N ILE A 122 10.67 12.24 0.44
CA ILE A 122 11.82 13.10 0.73
C ILE A 122 12.81 13.01 -0.44
N HIS A 123 13.14 11.77 -0.86
CA HIS A 123 14.00 11.48 -1.99
C HIS A 123 13.21 10.93 -3.17
N ASP A 124 13.55 11.36 -4.38
CA ASP A 124 12.87 10.94 -5.60
C ASP A 124 12.98 9.42 -5.84
N ALA A 125 11.82 8.77 -5.82
CA ALA A 125 11.68 7.33 -6.09
C ALA A 125 12.07 6.92 -7.53
N GLN A 126 12.28 7.89 -8.43
CA GLN A 126 12.77 7.64 -9.79
C GLN A 126 14.28 7.36 -9.84
N ILE A 127 15.03 7.96 -8.91
CA ILE A 127 16.49 7.86 -8.83
C ILE A 127 16.87 6.69 -7.90
N TYR A 128 16.13 6.53 -6.81
CA TYR A 128 16.37 5.49 -5.79
C TYR A 128 15.14 4.58 -5.63
N PRO A 129 14.95 3.59 -6.52
CA PRO A 129 13.81 2.67 -6.45
C PRO A 129 13.83 1.80 -5.18
N GLU A 130 14.99 1.53 -4.60
CA GLU A 130 15.13 0.80 -3.33
C GLU A 130 14.50 1.54 -2.14
N LEU A 131 14.42 2.87 -2.20
CA LEU A 131 13.79 3.71 -1.18
C LEU A 131 12.30 4.00 -1.47
N ALA A 132 11.77 3.54 -2.60
CA ALA A 132 10.39 3.83 -3.01
C ALA A 132 9.36 3.16 -2.07
N GLU A 133 9.71 2.04 -1.45
CA GLU A 133 8.85 1.32 -0.50
C GLU A 133 9.20 1.58 0.97
N ASP A 134 10.23 2.39 1.23
CA ASP A 134 10.76 2.64 2.55
C ASP A 134 9.84 3.62 3.32
N PRO A 135 9.32 3.24 4.51
CA PRO A 135 8.52 4.14 5.34
C PRO A 135 9.29 5.37 5.82
N TYR A 136 10.62 5.28 5.93
CA TYR A 136 11.46 6.39 6.39
C TYR A 136 11.63 7.48 5.32
N ASN A 137 11.40 7.15 4.04
CA ASN A 137 11.48 8.11 2.93
C ASN A 137 10.16 8.89 2.72
N ILE A 138 9.18 8.74 3.60
CA ILE A 138 7.90 9.46 3.54
C ILE A 138 7.88 10.54 4.62
N ARG A 139 7.62 11.79 4.20
CA ARG A 139 7.29 12.91 5.09
C ARG A 139 5.81 13.22 5.02
N PHE A 140 5.19 13.50 6.16
CA PHE A 140 3.82 13.99 6.19
C PHE A 140 3.81 15.51 6.06
N VAL A 141 3.17 16.00 4.99
CA VAL A 141 2.92 17.42 4.77
C VAL A 141 1.44 17.70 4.98
N LYS A 142 1.13 18.82 5.64
CA LYS A 142 -0.25 19.25 5.81
C LYS A 142 -0.77 19.71 4.46
N LYS A 143 -1.90 19.13 4.02
CA LYS A 143 -2.59 19.57 2.81
C LYS A 143 -2.98 21.03 3.00
N ALA A 144 -2.29 21.94 2.32
CA ALA A 144 -2.81 23.29 2.14
C ALA A 144 -4.15 23.11 1.44
N VAL A 145 -5.23 23.58 2.06
CA VAL A 145 -6.56 23.54 1.46
C VAL A 145 -6.52 24.52 0.28
N ASP A 146 -6.05 24.03 -0.86
CA ASP A 146 -6.03 24.77 -2.10
C ASP A 146 -7.48 25.01 -2.51
N THR A 147 -7.96 26.20 -2.17
CA THR A 147 -9.20 26.82 -2.64
C THR A 147 -9.30 26.85 -4.18
N SER A 148 -8.24 26.50 -4.90
CA SER A 148 -8.17 26.38 -6.36
C SER A 148 -9.14 25.34 -6.94
N SER A 149 -9.43 24.25 -6.21
CA SER A 149 -10.38 23.20 -6.64
C SER A 149 -11.83 23.72 -6.73
N LYS A 150 -12.16 24.75 -5.94
CA LYS A 150 -13.49 25.38 -5.95
C LYS A 150 -13.66 26.37 -7.11
N LYS A 151 -12.56 26.91 -7.66
CA LYS A 151 -12.60 27.80 -8.84
C LYS A 151 -12.82 27.05 -10.15
N ARG A 152 -12.33 25.81 -10.30
CA ARG A 152 -12.64 24.97 -11.48
C ARG A 152 -14.11 24.54 -11.53
N ARG A 153 -14.80 24.40 -10.40
CA ARG A 153 -16.25 24.13 -10.38
C ARG A 153 -17.11 25.35 -10.72
N ARG A 154 -16.65 26.58 -10.44
CA ARG A 154 -17.38 27.81 -10.78
C ARG A 154 -17.19 28.29 -12.23
N ARG A 155 -16.24 27.73 -12.98
CA ARG A 155 -16.09 27.98 -14.44
C ARG A 155 -16.88 27.04 -15.34
N ARG A 156 -17.64 26.09 -14.77
CA ARG A 156 -18.76 25.44 -15.48
C ARG A 156 -20.03 26.24 -15.22
N GLY A 157 -19.98 27.53 -15.58
CA GLY A 157 -21.17 28.35 -15.71
C GLY A 157 -21.93 27.87 -16.94
N ALA A 158 -23.19 27.50 -16.72
CA ALA A 158 -24.22 27.16 -17.70
C ALA A 158 -23.90 26.02 -18.68
N PRO A 159 -24.48 24.81 -18.52
CA PRO A 159 -24.91 24.10 -19.71
C PRO A 159 -25.99 24.98 -20.34
N SER A 160 -25.76 25.51 -21.54
CA SER A 160 -26.90 25.85 -22.38
C SER A 160 -27.66 24.53 -22.54
N CYS A 161 -28.84 24.48 -21.93
CA CYS A 161 -29.79 23.41 -22.09
C CYS A 161 -30.18 23.42 -23.58
N LYS A 162 -29.40 22.72 -24.42
CA LYS A 162 -29.92 22.20 -25.68
C LYS A 162 -30.71 20.97 -25.28
N LEU A 163 -32.01 21.20 -25.08
CA LEU A 163 -33.02 20.17 -25.01
C LEU A 163 -32.79 19.17 -26.14
N TRP A 164 -32.54 17.92 -25.79
CA TRP A 164 -32.42 16.81 -26.73
C TRP A 164 -33.63 15.89 -26.62
N TRP A 165 -34.82 16.49 -26.40
CA TRP A 165 -36.08 15.77 -26.21
C TRP A 165 -37.36 16.58 -26.49
N LEU A 166 -37.28 17.81 -27.00
CA LEU A 166 -38.48 18.51 -27.50
C LEU A 166 -38.65 18.33 -29.01
N ASP A 167 -38.65 17.06 -29.43
CA ASP A 167 -39.36 16.61 -30.62
C ASP A 167 -40.62 15.90 -30.10
N LYS A 168 -41.76 16.62 -30.16
CA LYS A 168 -43.14 16.21 -29.83
C LYS A 168 -43.49 16.00 -28.33
N PHE A 169 -44.33 16.94 -27.83
CA PHE A 169 -45.13 16.91 -26.58
C PHE A 169 -44.40 17.11 -25.25
N CYS A 170 -44.31 18.36 -24.77
CA CYS A 170 -45.12 18.92 -23.66
C CYS A 170 -44.74 20.38 -23.42
#